data_AF-A0A950Y9X8-F1
#
_entry.id   AF-A0A950Y9X8-F1
#
_cell.length_a   1.000
_cell.length_b   1.000
_cell.length_c   1.000
_cell.angle_alpha   90.00
_cell.angle_beta   90.00
_cell.angle_gamma   90.00
#
_symmetry.space_group_name_H-M   'P 1'
#
loop_
_entity.id
_entity.type
_entity.pdbx_description
1 polymer ?
#
loop_
_entity_poly.entity_id
_entity_poly.type
_entity_poly.pdbx_seq_one_letter_code
_entity_poly.pdbx_strand_id
1 'polypeptide(L)'
;GITSPIYLDEITTEGSLINTLQVPASVGVTSFSSKSELALNLSANGNYLTFMAYQAPFNALDVSNSNTPSVVDPTNPVGLSYYRQVIQLDTNGNFAATLTNAYSGNNGRAAVLASNGNYYTVGNAGNGGNPQPSGVVDGAGLQFIVPGAAPLLDPQPAGNFSVTQYGYPADKLGKDDNFRGLTIFNNTIYVTKGSGGNGINTVYQVGTPGTLPTPQNSTLPVTMTILPGFSTVLAKSTTGVTYPFGIWFANANTLYVADEGDGTAANDGTSKTSGLQKWVLINGTWQLAYVLQNGLNLGQQYNVPNYPATLNPAPDGLRNITGRVNTDGTVTIWAITSTVSASGDQGADPNQLVTIDDVLANTDPSVAAGEQFQVLRTAAYGEVLRGIAFTPGTTAPAAPASISVVSSGLTYSRRTQTFNGTVTITNNGSSAITGPYYVLFSGLTNGVTLTNGITHNGLPAVQVLGAGATLQPGQTASAAVSFSDPSFAVINYTPIVGQ
;
A
#
# COMPACT_ATOMS: atom_id res chain seq x y z
N GLY A 1 7.46 23.18 6.89
CA GLY A 1 6.25 22.50 7.36
C GLY A 1 6.16 22.57 8.86
N ILE A 2 4.95 22.61 9.39
CA ILE A 2 4.69 22.64 10.84
C ILE A 2 3.97 21.35 11.21
N THR A 3 4.52 20.61 12.16
CA THR A 3 3.86 19.39 12.63
C THR A 3 2.46 19.67 13.18
N SER A 4 1.52 18.81 12.82
CA SER A 4 0.09 19.01 13.08
C SER A 4 -0.58 17.70 13.56
N PRO A 5 -1.78 17.79 14.16
CA PRO A 5 -2.58 16.61 14.49
C PRO A 5 -2.90 15.75 13.26
N ILE A 6 -3.09 14.45 13.49
CA ILE A 6 -3.59 13.51 12.48
C ILE A 6 -5.01 13.11 12.91
N TYR A 7 -5.94 13.17 11.97
CA TYR A 7 -7.31 12.69 12.12
C TYR A 7 -7.56 11.58 11.10
N LEU A 8 -8.18 10.50 11.56
CA LEU A 8 -8.64 9.40 10.73
C LEU A 8 -10.17 9.49 10.65
N ASP A 9 -10.66 9.92 9.50
CA ASP A 9 -12.10 9.99 9.24
C ASP A 9 -12.57 8.66 8.64
N GLU A 10 -13.52 8.03 9.33
CA GLU A 10 -14.26 6.89 8.83
C GLU A 10 -15.46 7.41 8.03
N ILE A 11 -15.57 6.96 6.78
CA ILE A 11 -16.60 7.39 5.84
C ILE A 11 -17.28 6.18 5.19
N THR A 12 -18.52 6.34 4.75
CA THR A 12 -19.17 5.36 3.86
C THR A 12 -18.49 5.35 2.50
N THR A 13 -18.75 4.33 1.69
CA THR A 13 -18.21 4.23 0.31
C THR A 13 -18.71 5.35 -0.60
N GLU A 14 -19.80 6.01 -0.23
CA GLU A 14 -20.42 7.16 -0.90
C GLU A 14 -19.98 8.50 -0.30
N GLY A 15 -19.04 8.50 0.67
CA GLY A 15 -18.42 9.72 1.20
C GLY A 15 -19.10 10.33 2.43
N SER A 16 -20.10 9.69 3.02
CA SER A 16 -20.74 10.20 4.26
C SER A 16 -19.85 9.95 5.47
N LEU A 17 -19.57 10.98 6.28
CA LEU A 17 -18.80 10.84 7.52
C LEU A 17 -19.55 10.00 8.55
N ILE A 18 -18.89 8.98 9.09
CA ILE A 18 -19.38 8.10 10.16
C ILE A 18 -18.75 8.53 11.49
N ASN A 19 -17.42 8.64 11.53
CA ASN A 19 -16.67 8.94 12.74
C ASN A 19 -15.34 9.63 12.42
N THR A 20 -14.76 10.30 13.41
CA THR A 20 -13.43 10.89 13.36
C THR A 20 -12.64 10.42 14.57
N LEU A 21 -11.50 9.76 14.34
CA LEU A 21 -10.57 9.36 15.38
C LEU A 21 -9.31 10.24 15.31
N GLN A 22 -9.06 11.01 16.35
CA GLN A 22 -7.80 11.73 16.49
C GLN A 22 -6.69 10.77 16.92
N VAL A 23 -5.58 10.77 16.19
CA VAL A 23 -4.36 10.08 16.63
C VAL A 23 -3.77 10.86 17.80
N PRO A 24 -3.54 10.25 18.98
CA PRO A 24 -2.93 10.94 20.10
C PRO A 24 -1.55 11.50 19.72
N ALA A 25 -1.22 12.71 20.18
CA ALA A 25 0.09 13.32 19.89
C ALA A 25 1.27 12.45 20.38
N SER A 26 1.07 11.70 21.46
CA SER A 26 2.03 10.73 21.99
C SER A 26 2.22 9.51 21.09
N VAL A 27 1.22 9.21 20.25
CA VAL A 27 1.28 8.15 19.25
C VAL A 27 1.94 8.67 17.99
N GLY A 28 1.61 9.86 17.49
CA GLY A 28 2.33 10.48 16.39
C GLY A 28 1.70 11.73 15.78
N VAL A 29 2.50 12.46 15.02
CA VAL A 29 2.11 13.71 14.33
C VAL A 29 2.51 13.68 12.85
N THR A 30 1.92 14.53 12.02
CA THR A 30 2.42 14.81 10.65
C THR A 30 3.58 15.81 10.72
N SER A 31 4.34 15.99 9.64
CA SER A 31 5.26 17.13 9.48
C SER A 31 4.74 18.22 8.53
N PHE A 32 3.68 17.96 7.78
CA PHE A 32 2.97 18.86 6.86
C PHE A 32 3.74 19.33 5.60
N SER A 33 5.07 19.53 5.63
CA SER A 33 5.87 19.95 4.45
C SER A 33 6.07 18.89 3.39
N SER A 34 5.84 17.62 3.68
CA SER A 34 6.05 16.59 2.66
C SER A 34 4.75 16.19 1.98
N LYS A 35 4.75 16.35 0.65
CA LYS A 35 3.65 16.01 -0.26
C LYS A 35 3.18 14.55 -0.11
N SER A 36 4.02 13.64 0.39
CA SER A 36 3.81 12.19 0.26
C SER A 36 3.71 11.39 1.57
N GLU A 37 3.56 12.04 2.72
CA GLU A 37 3.40 11.36 4.02
C GLU A 37 2.01 10.74 4.21
N LEU A 38 1.89 9.86 5.22
CA LEU A 38 0.62 9.35 5.75
C LEU A 38 -0.23 8.54 4.74
N ALA A 39 0.39 7.85 3.79
CA ALA A 39 -0.30 6.84 3.01
C ALA A 39 -0.83 5.73 3.93
N LEU A 40 -2.13 5.48 3.82
CA LEU A 40 -2.85 4.47 4.59
C LEU A 40 -2.80 3.12 3.87
N ASN A 41 -2.49 2.04 4.60
CA ASN A 41 -2.60 0.69 4.07
C ASN A 41 -3.31 -0.22 5.07
N LEU A 42 -4.27 -1.00 4.57
CA LEU A 42 -4.85 -2.08 5.34
C LEU A 42 -3.87 -3.27 5.35
N SER A 43 -3.66 -3.86 6.52
CA SER A 43 -2.83 -5.04 6.70
C SER A 43 -3.34 -6.23 5.88
N ALA A 44 -2.44 -7.16 5.57
CA ALA A 44 -2.78 -8.33 4.74
C ALA A 44 -3.91 -9.21 5.30
N ASN A 45 -4.16 -9.19 6.62
CA ASN A 45 -5.25 -9.92 7.27
C ASN A 45 -6.51 -9.07 7.52
N GLY A 46 -6.53 -7.82 7.05
CA GLY A 46 -7.66 -6.90 7.21
C GLY A 46 -7.85 -6.31 8.61
N ASN A 47 -7.04 -6.67 9.60
CA ASN A 47 -7.32 -6.34 11.01
C ASN A 47 -6.67 -5.04 11.50
N TYR A 48 -5.77 -4.48 10.71
CA TYR A 48 -5.02 -3.29 11.10
C TYR A 48 -4.87 -2.30 9.96
N LEU A 49 -4.95 -1.03 10.30
CA LEU A 49 -4.57 0.08 9.41
C LEU A 49 -3.17 0.54 9.81
N THR A 50 -2.27 0.71 8.84
CA THR A 50 -0.90 1.14 9.08
C THR A 50 -0.51 2.35 8.25
N PHE A 51 0.31 3.23 8.84
CA PHE A 51 0.85 4.42 8.17
C PHE A 51 2.12 4.94 8.87
N MET A 52 2.88 5.80 8.17
CA MET A 52 4.08 6.45 8.72
C MET A 52 3.74 7.78 9.38
N ALA A 53 4.28 8.04 10.57
CA ALA A 53 4.18 9.32 11.28
C ALA A 53 5.52 9.67 11.96
N TYR A 54 5.52 10.75 12.76
CA TYR A 54 6.70 11.23 13.48
C TYR A 54 6.47 11.26 14.98
N GLN A 55 7.53 10.94 15.73
CA GLN A 55 7.57 11.20 17.16
C GLN A 55 8.14 12.60 17.38
N ALA A 56 7.25 13.59 17.43
CA ALA A 56 7.59 14.99 17.63
C ALA A 56 6.44 15.71 18.36
N PRO A 57 6.71 16.82 19.07
CA PRO A 57 5.64 17.66 19.59
C PRO A 57 4.91 18.37 18.46
N PHE A 58 3.66 18.79 18.69
CA PHE A 58 2.97 19.71 17.78
C PHE A 58 3.74 21.02 17.63
N ASN A 59 3.57 21.67 16.48
CA ASN A 59 4.21 22.93 16.12
C ASN A 59 5.74 22.87 16.00
N ALA A 60 6.35 21.68 16.01
CA ALA A 60 7.74 21.50 15.58
C ALA A 60 7.89 21.80 14.09
N LEU A 61 8.97 22.49 13.74
CA LEU A 61 9.29 22.88 12.37
C LEU A 61 10.07 21.79 11.64
N ASP A 62 9.67 21.53 10.39
CA ASP A 62 10.42 20.76 9.39
C ASP A 62 10.91 19.37 9.84
N VAL A 63 10.11 18.67 10.62
CA VAL A 63 10.41 17.32 11.14
C VAL A 63 10.64 16.29 10.02
N SER A 64 9.95 16.41 8.89
CA SER A 64 10.11 15.56 7.71
C SER A 64 11.52 15.63 7.13
N ASN A 65 12.21 16.75 7.31
CA ASN A 65 13.56 17.01 6.78
C ASN A 65 14.64 16.88 7.87
N SER A 66 14.25 16.51 9.09
CA SER A 66 15.16 16.26 10.20
C SER A 66 15.90 14.94 10.04
N ASN A 67 16.98 14.79 10.82
CA ASN A 67 17.61 13.49 11.05
C ASN A 67 16.73 12.53 11.83
N THR A 68 17.12 11.25 11.83
CA THR A 68 16.74 10.27 12.86
C THR A 68 17.87 10.14 13.89
N PRO A 69 17.58 9.88 15.17
CA PRO A 69 18.60 9.94 16.22
C PRO A 69 19.85 9.07 16.03
N SER A 70 19.74 7.86 15.47
CA SER A 70 20.91 6.97 15.30
C SER A 70 21.56 7.04 13.92
N VAL A 71 20.93 7.72 12.96
CA VAL A 71 21.40 7.79 11.57
C VAL A 71 21.31 9.24 11.14
N VAL A 72 22.47 9.88 11.01
CA VAL A 72 22.58 11.31 10.72
C VAL A 72 23.09 11.51 9.30
N ASP A 73 22.27 12.16 8.47
CA ASP A 73 22.67 12.79 7.22
C ASP A 73 23.08 14.26 7.52
N PRO A 74 24.40 14.57 7.60
CA PRO A 74 24.88 15.93 7.86
C PRO A 74 24.54 16.92 6.74
N THR A 75 24.00 16.48 5.60
CA THR A 75 23.56 17.36 4.53
C THR A 75 22.09 17.79 4.69
N ASN A 76 21.42 17.32 5.73
CA ASN A 76 20.08 17.76 6.05
C ASN A 76 20.04 19.26 6.36
N PRO A 77 19.10 20.01 5.76
CA PRO A 77 18.95 21.44 6.05
C PRO A 77 18.48 21.71 7.49
N VAL A 78 17.97 20.67 8.17
CA VAL A 78 17.46 20.74 9.55
C VAL A 78 18.35 19.89 10.47
N GLY A 79 19.13 20.55 11.31
CA GLY A 79 20.05 19.92 12.27
C GLY A 79 19.39 19.29 13.50
N LEU A 80 18.08 19.03 13.47
CA LEU A 80 17.34 18.36 14.54
C LEU A 80 17.21 16.86 14.26
N SER A 81 16.83 16.09 15.28
CA SER A 81 16.60 14.64 15.16
C SER A 81 15.27 14.23 15.75
N TYR A 82 14.47 13.50 14.97
CA TYR A 82 13.17 12.96 15.36
C TYR A 82 12.98 11.56 14.78
N TYR A 83 12.46 10.63 15.58
CA TYR A 83 12.12 9.31 15.08
C TYR A 83 10.98 9.38 14.08
N ARG A 84 11.09 8.54 13.05
CA ARG A 84 9.93 8.13 12.24
C ARG A 84 9.31 6.94 12.95
N GLN A 85 8.04 6.67 12.67
CA GLN A 85 7.35 5.56 13.30
C GLN A 85 6.23 5.02 12.44
N VAL A 86 6.02 3.71 12.55
CA VAL A 86 4.85 3.03 12.02
C VAL A 86 3.76 3.11 13.07
N ILE A 87 2.62 3.69 12.70
CA ILE A 87 1.40 3.65 13.51
C ILE A 87 0.55 2.49 13.01
N GLN A 88 0.00 1.73 13.94
CA GLN A 88 -0.93 0.65 13.72
C GLN A 88 -2.22 0.96 14.49
N LEU A 89 -3.36 0.88 13.81
CA LEU A 89 -4.70 1.01 14.39
C LEU A 89 -5.43 -0.33 14.23
N ASP A 90 -5.95 -0.89 15.33
CA ASP A 90 -6.74 -2.12 15.31
C ASP A 90 -8.25 -1.88 15.09
N THR A 91 -9.03 -2.97 15.01
CA THR A 91 -10.49 -2.96 14.85
C THR A 91 -11.26 -2.38 16.03
N ASN A 92 -10.63 -2.20 17.18
CA ASN A 92 -11.24 -1.66 18.39
C ASN A 92 -10.89 -0.18 18.61
N GLY A 93 -10.12 0.44 17.70
CA GLY A 93 -9.69 1.82 17.82
C GLY A 93 -8.40 2.01 18.64
N ASN A 94 -7.68 0.94 18.96
CA ASN A 94 -6.42 1.03 19.72
C ASN A 94 -5.25 1.32 18.80
N PHE A 95 -4.38 2.24 19.25
CA PHE A 95 -3.15 2.58 18.56
C PHE A 95 -1.93 1.87 19.16
N ALA A 96 -1.05 1.40 18.29
CA ALA A 96 0.33 1.03 18.62
C ALA A 96 1.29 1.83 17.73
N ALA A 97 2.48 2.13 18.27
CA ALA A 97 3.53 2.84 17.55
C ALA A 97 4.84 2.04 17.62
N THR A 98 5.56 1.95 16.50
CA THR A 98 6.90 1.35 16.43
C THR A 98 7.88 2.35 15.85
N LEU A 99 8.84 2.77 16.67
CA LEU A 99 9.87 3.74 16.28
C LEU A 99 10.86 3.12 15.28
N THR A 100 11.43 3.95 14.41
CA THR A 100 12.45 3.55 13.45
C THR A 100 13.45 4.67 13.15
N ASN A 101 14.69 4.28 12.86
CA ASN A 101 15.74 5.16 12.32
C ASN A 101 15.74 5.21 10.78
N ALA A 102 14.75 4.60 10.13
CA ALA A 102 14.57 4.74 8.69
C ALA A 102 14.35 6.20 8.27
N TYR A 103 14.79 6.54 7.06
CA TYR A 103 14.56 7.85 6.43
C TYR A 103 15.25 9.00 7.17
N SER A 104 16.51 8.81 7.54
CA SER A 104 17.35 9.81 8.21
C SER A 104 17.50 11.12 7.45
N GLY A 105 17.36 11.13 6.13
CA GLY A 105 17.42 12.38 5.37
C GLY A 105 16.08 13.06 5.16
N ASN A 106 14.96 12.36 5.39
CA ASN A 106 13.70 12.81 4.81
C ASN A 106 12.46 12.03 5.33
N ASN A 107 11.35 12.08 4.59
CA ASN A 107 10.07 11.57 5.04
C ASN A 107 9.86 10.07 4.79
N GLY A 108 9.24 9.41 5.76
CA GLY A 108 8.51 8.16 5.55
C GLY A 108 7.17 8.46 4.86
N ARG A 109 6.69 7.53 4.02
CA ARG A 109 5.54 7.78 3.15
C ARG A 109 4.40 6.79 3.38
N ALA A 110 4.71 5.50 3.32
CA ALA A 110 3.74 4.43 3.50
C ALA A 110 4.31 3.32 4.38
N ALA A 111 3.42 2.60 5.06
CA ALA A 111 3.73 1.41 5.83
C ALA A 111 2.61 0.38 5.64
N VAL A 112 2.96 -0.90 5.51
CA VAL A 112 2.00 -2.02 5.46
C VAL A 112 2.44 -3.12 6.42
N LEU A 113 1.50 -3.63 7.22
CA LEU A 113 1.70 -4.87 7.97
C LEU A 113 1.39 -6.07 7.07
N ALA A 114 2.42 -6.87 6.80
CA ALA A 114 2.33 -8.02 5.91
C ALA A 114 1.85 -9.29 6.62
N SER A 115 1.54 -10.32 5.83
CA SER A 115 1.07 -11.64 6.30
C SER A 115 2.08 -12.38 7.18
N ASN A 116 3.37 -12.03 7.07
CA ASN A 116 4.44 -12.56 7.92
C ASN A 116 4.58 -11.84 9.27
N GLY A 117 3.69 -10.89 9.58
CA GLY A 117 3.69 -10.15 10.84
C GLY A 117 4.75 -9.03 10.93
N ASN A 118 5.43 -8.69 9.83
CA ASN A 118 6.40 -7.60 9.80
C ASN A 118 5.87 -6.38 9.03
N TYR A 119 6.39 -5.21 9.37
CA TYR A 119 6.15 -4.01 8.58
C TYR A 119 7.12 -3.93 7.41
N TYR A 120 6.58 -3.54 6.26
CA TYR A 120 7.36 -2.96 5.18
C TYR A 120 6.98 -1.49 5.07
N THR A 121 7.98 -0.62 4.89
CA THR A 121 7.74 0.82 4.79
C THR A 121 8.50 1.40 3.62
N VAL A 122 7.96 2.46 3.02
CA VAL A 122 8.63 3.23 1.96
C VAL A 122 8.80 4.69 2.33
N GLY A 123 9.83 5.31 1.77
CA GLY A 123 10.15 6.71 1.98
C GLY A 123 11.35 7.16 1.16
N ASN A 124 11.86 8.35 1.47
CA ASN A 124 13.07 8.85 0.82
C ASN A 124 14.32 8.45 1.64
N ALA A 125 15.21 7.70 0.99
CA ALA A 125 16.44 7.16 1.56
C ALA A 125 17.44 8.23 2.07
N GLY A 126 17.48 9.42 1.46
CA GLY A 126 18.44 10.46 1.85
C GLY A 126 18.30 11.78 1.08
N ASN A 127 19.06 12.82 1.47
CA ASN A 127 18.98 14.13 0.81
C ASN A 127 19.88 14.28 -0.42
N GLY A 128 20.85 13.37 -0.63
CA GLY A 128 21.64 13.29 -1.87
C GLY A 128 22.71 14.38 -1.98
N GLY A 129 23.29 14.76 -0.85
CA GLY A 129 24.47 15.62 -0.79
C GLY A 129 25.68 14.97 -1.46
N ASN A 130 26.65 15.79 -1.87
CA ASN A 130 27.87 15.32 -2.53
C ASN A 130 29.11 15.94 -1.88
N PRO A 131 30.07 15.16 -1.36
CA PRO A 131 30.05 13.69 -1.26
C PRO A 131 28.93 13.19 -0.35
N GLN A 132 28.37 12.01 -0.66
CA GLN A 132 27.31 11.42 0.13
C GLN A 132 27.88 11.02 1.51
N PRO A 133 27.17 11.33 2.63
CA PRO A 133 27.62 10.91 3.95
C PRO A 133 27.58 9.39 4.13
N SER A 134 28.59 8.84 4.81
CA SER A 134 28.78 7.40 5.02
C SER A 134 27.68 6.71 5.86
N GLY A 135 26.81 7.49 6.52
CA GLY A 135 25.70 6.99 7.33
C GLY A 135 24.36 6.88 6.60
N VAL A 136 24.27 7.25 5.32
CA VAL A 136 23.04 7.09 4.54
C VAL A 136 23.10 5.75 3.81
N VAL A 137 22.23 4.82 4.20
CA VAL A 137 22.26 3.42 3.75
C VAL A 137 21.66 3.28 2.34
N ASP A 138 22.37 2.61 1.42
CA ASP A 138 21.85 2.20 0.11
C ASP A 138 20.64 1.26 0.28
N GLY A 139 19.54 1.47 -0.45
CA GLY A 139 18.29 0.74 -0.23
C GLY A 139 17.44 1.26 0.94
N ALA A 140 17.77 2.41 1.55
CA ALA A 140 16.97 2.97 2.64
C ALA A 140 15.52 3.34 2.25
N GLY A 141 15.20 3.32 0.95
CA GLY A 141 13.87 3.63 0.43
C GLY A 141 12.79 2.64 0.86
N LEU A 142 13.08 1.35 0.82
CA LEU A 142 12.17 0.27 1.26
C LEU A 142 12.77 -0.42 2.48
N GLN A 143 12.06 -0.45 3.60
CA GLN A 143 12.57 -0.93 4.88
C GLN A 143 11.77 -2.10 5.43
N PHE A 144 12.45 -2.97 6.16
CA PHE A 144 11.87 -4.02 6.98
C PHE A 144 11.91 -3.60 8.46
N ILE A 145 10.78 -3.69 9.16
CA ILE A 145 10.67 -3.33 10.58
C ILE A 145 9.85 -4.40 11.31
N VAL A 146 10.34 -4.85 12.47
CA VAL A 146 9.61 -5.78 13.35
C VAL A 146 8.70 -4.95 14.28
N PRO A 147 7.38 -5.20 14.32
CA PRO A 147 6.47 -4.49 15.21
C PRO A 147 6.89 -4.56 16.68
N GLY A 148 6.85 -3.41 17.36
CA GLY A 148 7.20 -3.29 18.78
C GLY A 148 8.69 -3.41 19.10
N ALA A 149 9.55 -3.68 18.12
CA ALA A 149 11.00 -3.72 18.34
C ALA A 149 11.56 -2.31 18.58
N ALA A 150 12.67 -2.24 19.32
CA ALA A 150 13.44 -1.01 19.43
C ALA A 150 14.01 -0.60 18.05
N PRO A 151 14.17 0.70 17.78
CA PRO A 151 14.83 1.16 16.57
C PRO A 151 16.21 0.54 16.41
N LEU A 152 16.48 -0.06 15.26
CA LEU A 152 17.83 -0.52 14.92
C LEU A 152 18.77 0.69 14.80
N LEU A 153 20.04 0.51 15.19
CA LEU A 153 21.07 1.53 14.99
C LEU A 153 21.23 1.83 13.50
N ASP A 154 21.39 0.76 12.71
CA ASP A 154 21.39 0.80 11.26
C ASP A 154 20.02 0.32 10.74
N PRO A 155 19.31 1.11 9.92
CA PRO A 155 18.06 0.70 9.29
C PRO A 155 18.29 -0.53 8.43
N GLN A 156 17.23 -1.31 8.22
CA GLN A 156 17.31 -2.58 7.51
C GLN A 156 16.56 -2.51 6.18
N PRO A 157 17.23 -2.13 5.08
CA PRO A 157 16.71 -2.21 3.72
C PRO A 157 16.07 -3.56 3.43
N ALA A 158 14.82 -3.58 2.98
CA ALA A 158 14.18 -4.78 2.46
C ALA A 158 14.53 -5.00 1.00
N GLY A 159 14.70 -3.93 0.22
CA GLY A 159 15.09 -4.00 -1.18
C GLY A 159 16.03 -2.87 -1.58
N ASN A 160 16.76 -3.06 -2.68
CA ASN A 160 17.61 -2.04 -3.29
C ASN A 160 17.43 -2.00 -4.82
N PHE A 161 17.43 -0.80 -5.40
CA PHE A 161 17.39 -0.57 -6.83
C PHE A 161 18.56 0.32 -7.26
N SER A 162 19.13 0.04 -8.43
CA SER A 162 20.12 0.92 -9.07
C SER A 162 19.86 0.99 -10.56
N VAL A 163 19.90 2.20 -11.13
CA VAL A 163 19.75 2.39 -12.58
C VAL A 163 20.87 1.72 -13.39
N THR A 164 21.98 1.35 -12.76
CA THR A 164 23.05 0.58 -13.42
C THR A 164 22.58 -0.80 -13.89
N GLN A 165 21.55 -1.37 -13.25
CA GLN A 165 20.90 -2.61 -13.70
C GLN A 165 20.31 -2.48 -15.13
N TYR A 166 20.05 -1.25 -15.56
CA TYR A 166 19.48 -0.90 -16.88
C TYR A 166 20.50 -0.20 -17.79
N GLY A 167 21.80 -0.31 -17.48
CA GLY A 167 22.88 0.21 -18.33
C GLY A 167 23.13 1.71 -18.21
N TYR A 168 22.48 2.40 -17.27
CA TYR A 168 22.75 3.81 -17.00
C TYR A 168 23.98 3.99 -16.08
N PRO A 169 24.67 5.14 -16.14
CA PRO A 169 25.65 5.51 -15.13
C PRO A 169 25.04 5.53 -13.73
N ALA A 170 25.83 5.18 -12.72
CA ALA A 170 25.39 5.23 -11.32
C ALA A 170 24.87 6.63 -10.97
N ASP A 171 23.70 6.67 -10.32
CA ASP A 171 23.14 7.91 -9.78
C ASP A 171 23.71 8.17 -8.37
N LYS A 172 23.25 9.26 -7.75
CA LYS A 172 23.50 9.55 -6.34
C LYS A 172 22.96 8.41 -5.47
N LEU A 173 23.80 7.94 -4.54
CA LEU A 173 23.44 6.90 -3.57
C LEU A 173 22.10 7.20 -2.88
N GLY A 174 21.25 6.16 -2.80
CA GLY A 174 19.90 6.20 -2.23
C GLY A 174 18.84 7.00 -3.02
N LYS A 175 19.21 7.81 -4.04
CA LYS A 175 18.21 8.61 -4.79
C LYS A 175 17.42 7.80 -5.81
N ASP A 176 17.97 6.68 -6.24
CA ASP A 176 17.27 5.67 -7.03
C ASP A 176 16.09 5.06 -6.26
N ASP A 177 16.15 5.05 -4.92
CA ASP A 177 15.18 4.41 -4.02
C ASP A 177 14.17 5.37 -3.37
N ASN A 178 13.85 6.49 -4.01
CA ASN A 178 12.90 7.49 -3.47
C ASN A 178 11.44 7.08 -3.71
N PHE A 179 10.99 6.00 -3.06
CA PHE A 179 9.69 5.36 -3.27
C PHE A 179 8.52 6.11 -2.63
N ARG A 180 7.30 5.93 -3.15
CA ARG A 180 6.06 6.60 -2.72
C ARG A 180 5.00 5.61 -2.29
N GLY A 181 4.46 4.87 -3.27
CA GLY A 181 3.44 3.86 -3.07
C GLY A 181 4.04 2.55 -2.62
N LEU A 182 3.23 1.79 -1.90
CA LEU A 182 3.56 0.49 -1.37
C LEU A 182 2.29 -0.34 -1.37
N THR A 183 2.34 -1.54 -1.93
CA THR A 183 1.27 -2.52 -1.79
C THR A 183 1.87 -3.92 -1.70
N ILE A 184 1.10 -4.85 -1.15
CA ILE A 184 1.43 -6.27 -1.16
C ILE A 184 0.33 -7.00 -1.89
N PHE A 185 0.70 -7.74 -2.92
CA PHE A 185 -0.21 -8.60 -3.66
C PHE A 185 0.42 -9.99 -3.82
N ASN A 186 -0.32 -11.03 -3.46
CA ASN A 186 0.15 -12.43 -3.46
C ASN A 186 1.54 -12.60 -2.83
N ASN A 187 1.71 -12.11 -1.59
CA ASN A 187 2.97 -12.14 -0.85
C ASN A 187 4.18 -11.53 -1.59
N THR A 188 3.93 -10.65 -2.57
CA THR A 188 4.96 -9.89 -3.28
C THR A 188 4.80 -8.42 -2.96
N ILE A 189 5.91 -7.75 -2.65
CA ILE A 189 5.89 -6.31 -2.42
C ILE A 189 6.04 -5.60 -3.76
N TYR A 190 5.20 -4.60 -3.99
CA TYR A 190 5.30 -3.68 -5.10
C TYR A 190 5.40 -2.26 -4.58
N VAL A 191 6.31 -1.48 -5.17
CA VAL A 191 6.53 -0.09 -4.80
C VAL A 191 6.52 0.79 -6.03
N THR A 192 6.12 2.05 -5.88
CA THR A 192 6.22 3.04 -6.94
C THR A 192 7.28 4.07 -6.62
N LYS A 193 7.92 4.60 -7.65
CA LYS A 193 8.72 5.82 -7.56
C LYS A 193 8.16 6.83 -8.54
N GLY A 194 7.83 8.01 -8.06
CA GLY A 194 7.34 9.11 -8.89
C GLY A 194 7.92 10.46 -8.48
N SER A 195 8.99 10.49 -7.69
CA SER A 195 9.58 11.72 -7.15
C SER A 195 11.05 11.90 -7.47
N GLY A 196 11.41 13.17 -7.67
CA GLY A 196 12.78 13.63 -7.88
C GLY A 196 13.27 13.35 -9.30
N GLY A 197 14.33 14.04 -9.72
CA GLY A 197 14.94 13.82 -11.05
C GLY A 197 15.87 12.62 -11.13
N ASN A 198 16.09 11.90 -10.03
CA ASN A 198 16.99 10.76 -9.94
C ASN A 198 16.26 9.43 -10.19
N GLY A 199 16.99 8.39 -10.57
CA GLY A 199 16.44 7.07 -10.80
C GLY A 199 15.44 6.99 -11.96
N ILE A 200 14.50 6.06 -11.87
CA ILE A 200 13.44 5.85 -12.86
C ILE A 200 12.09 5.98 -12.14
N ASN A 201 11.16 6.74 -12.73
CA ASN A 201 9.81 6.82 -12.19
C ASN A 201 8.95 5.70 -12.80
N THR A 202 8.57 4.72 -11.97
CA THR A 202 7.93 3.49 -12.44
C THR A 202 7.38 2.65 -11.28
N VAL A 203 6.89 1.44 -11.61
CA VAL A 203 6.47 0.40 -10.67
C VAL A 203 7.54 -0.69 -10.59
N TYR A 204 7.91 -1.02 -9.36
CA TYR A 204 8.90 -2.04 -9.04
C TYR A 204 8.26 -3.24 -8.36
N GLN A 205 8.77 -4.42 -8.69
CA GLN A 205 8.61 -5.63 -7.89
C GLN A 205 9.85 -5.80 -7.01
N VAL A 206 9.64 -6.23 -5.76
CA VAL A 206 10.72 -6.47 -4.81
C VAL A 206 10.96 -7.96 -4.67
N GLY A 207 12.18 -8.40 -5.03
CA GLY A 207 12.58 -9.80 -4.89
C GLY A 207 11.75 -10.77 -5.73
N THR A 208 11.67 -12.00 -5.23
CA THR A 208 10.99 -13.12 -5.90
C THR A 208 9.48 -13.03 -5.71
N PRO A 209 8.65 -13.15 -6.77
CA PRO A 209 7.20 -13.25 -6.66
C PRO A 209 6.77 -14.34 -5.67
N GLY A 210 5.72 -14.07 -4.88
CA GLY A 210 5.20 -14.99 -3.88
C GLY A 210 5.94 -14.98 -2.55
N THR A 211 7.03 -14.20 -2.42
CA THR A 211 7.91 -14.20 -1.25
C THR A 211 8.05 -12.82 -0.64
N LEU A 212 7.77 -12.73 0.66
CA LEU A 212 8.06 -11.54 1.45
C LEU A 212 9.51 -11.62 1.99
N PRO A 213 10.40 -10.67 1.64
CA PRO A 213 11.81 -10.72 2.04
C PRO A 213 11.98 -10.44 3.54
N THR A 214 12.74 -11.30 4.21
CA THR A 214 13.09 -11.21 5.64
C THR A 214 14.56 -11.62 5.85
N PRO A 215 15.20 -11.24 6.97
CA PRO A 215 16.54 -11.76 7.31
C PRO A 215 16.61 -13.28 7.44
N GLN A 216 15.48 -13.94 7.71
CA GLN A 216 15.42 -15.38 7.94
C GLN A 216 15.36 -16.18 6.64
N ASN A 217 14.80 -15.61 5.57
CA ASN A 217 14.60 -16.29 4.29
C ASN A 217 15.45 -15.73 3.14
N SER A 218 16.18 -14.63 3.35
CA SER A 218 16.97 -13.96 2.32
C SER A 218 18.09 -13.09 2.91
N THR A 219 19.12 -12.83 2.12
CA THR A 219 20.07 -11.75 2.40
C THR A 219 19.44 -10.43 1.97
N LEU A 220 19.26 -9.51 2.92
CA LEU A 220 18.70 -8.20 2.67
C LEU A 220 19.80 -7.14 2.41
N PRO A 221 19.55 -6.11 1.59
CA PRO A 221 18.35 -5.93 0.74
C PRO A 221 18.30 -6.92 -0.44
N VAL A 222 17.09 -7.33 -0.84
CA VAL A 222 16.91 -8.07 -2.11
C VAL A 222 16.86 -7.13 -3.31
N THR A 223 17.18 -7.65 -4.49
CA THR A 223 17.10 -6.89 -5.74
C THR A 223 15.67 -6.49 -6.08
N MET A 224 15.46 -5.24 -6.50
CA MET A 224 14.23 -4.76 -7.13
C MET A 224 14.36 -4.74 -8.65
N THR A 225 13.23 -4.98 -9.34
CA THR A 225 13.13 -4.92 -10.79
C THR A 225 11.92 -4.12 -11.24
N ILE A 226 12.04 -3.42 -12.35
CA ILE A 226 10.90 -2.74 -12.98
C ILE A 226 9.96 -3.80 -13.54
N LEU A 227 8.64 -3.63 -13.32
CA LEU A 227 7.65 -4.52 -13.90
C LEU A 227 7.77 -4.56 -15.44
N PRO A 228 7.75 -5.75 -16.08
CA PRO A 228 7.82 -5.84 -17.53
C PRO A 228 6.74 -4.99 -18.20
N GLY A 229 7.13 -4.16 -19.16
CA GLY A 229 6.23 -3.26 -19.89
C GLY A 229 6.11 -1.84 -19.32
N PHE A 230 6.53 -1.62 -18.07
CA PHE A 230 6.64 -0.28 -17.51
C PHE A 230 7.90 0.46 -18.01
N SER A 231 7.87 1.79 -17.91
CA SER A 231 8.95 2.67 -18.36
C SER A 231 10.27 2.37 -17.64
N THR A 232 11.35 2.37 -18.41
CA THR A 232 12.74 2.35 -17.92
C THR A 232 13.44 3.69 -18.15
N VAL A 233 12.68 4.75 -18.48
CA VAL A 233 13.22 6.08 -18.78
C VAL A 233 13.62 6.79 -17.48
N LEU A 234 14.82 7.38 -17.46
CA LEU A 234 15.30 8.15 -16.32
C LEU A 234 14.36 9.30 -15.98
N ALA A 235 14.12 9.52 -14.69
CA ALA A 235 13.22 10.55 -14.17
C ALA A 235 13.64 11.99 -14.55
N LYS A 236 14.91 12.22 -14.89
CA LYS A 236 15.40 13.51 -15.43
C LYS A 236 15.09 13.76 -16.91
N SER A 237 14.50 12.79 -17.61
CA SER A 237 14.13 12.96 -19.02
C SER A 237 13.05 14.04 -19.16
N THR A 238 13.00 14.70 -20.32
CA THR A 238 11.94 15.66 -20.67
C THR A 238 10.75 15.00 -21.37
N THR A 239 10.89 13.73 -21.76
CA THR A 239 9.85 12.96 -22.46
C THR A 239 9.70 11.58 -21.84
N GLY A 240 8.46 11.07 -21.83
CA GLY A 240 8.17 9.70 -21.37
C GLY A 240 8.30 9.47 -19.87
N VAL A 241 8.31 10.54 -19.06
CA VAL A 241 8.32 10.47 -17.59
C VAL A 241 6.88 10.47 -17.08
N THR A 242 6.62 9.60 -16.11
CA THR A 242 5.37 9.53 -15.34
C THR A 242 5.67 9.80 -13.87
N TYR A 243 4.64 10.01 -13.05
CA TYR A 243 4.77 10.33 -11.63
C TYR A 243 3.94 9.38 -10.77
N PRO A 244 4.18 8.05 -10.87
CA PRO A 244 3.35 7.07 -10.20
C PRO A 244 3.43 7.23 -8.67
N PHE A 245 2.28 7.05 -8.04
CA PHE A 245 2.08 7.26 -6.62
C PHE A 245 1.36 6.06 -6.01
N GLY A 246 0.03 6.10 -5.87
CA GLY A 246 -0.74 4.99 -5.35
C GLY A 246 -0.73 3.80 -6.32
N ILE A 247 -0.73 2.58 -5.79
CA ILE A 247 -0.75 1.34 -6.55
C ILE A 247 -1.73 0.35 -5.91
N TRP A 248 -2.58 -0.25 -6.73
CA TRP A 248 -3.57 -1.21 -6.25
C TRP A 248 -3.86 -2.28 -7.31
N PHE A 249 -3.80 -3.54 -6.91
CA PHE A 249 -4.14 -4.66 -7.78
C PHE A 249 -5.63 -4.97 -7.67
N ALA A 250 -6.34 -4.84 -8.79
CA ALA A 250 -7.67 -5.43 -8.90
C ALA A 250 -7.56 -6.94 -9.03
N ASN A 251 -6.58 -7.43 -9.80
CA ASN A 251 -6.25 -8.85 -9.85
C ASN A 251 -4.84 -9.10 -10.39
N ALA A 252 -4.45 -10.37 -10.52
CA ALA A 252 -3.12 -10.75 -11.01
C ALA A 252 -2.82 -10.27 -12.44
N ASN A 253 -3.86 -9.89 -13.19
CA ASN A 253 -3.78 -9.38 -14.55
C ASN A 253 -4.28 -7.93 -14.70
N THR A 254 -4.69 -7.26 -13.62
CA THR A 254 -5.19 -5.88 -13.68
C THR A 254 -4.66 -5.07 -12.51
N LEU A 255 -3.93 -4.01 -12.85
CA LEU A 255 -3.25 -3.12 -11.92
C LEU A 255 -3.71 -1.67 -12.17
N TYR A 256 -4.01 -0.96 -11.10
CA TYR A 256 -4.27 0.47 -11.13
C TYR A 256 -3.11 1.23 -10.51
N VAL A 257 -2.66 2.27 -11.21
CA VAL A 257 -1.57 3.14 -10.77
C VAL A 257 -2.05 4.58 -10.84
N ALA A 258 -2.06 5.27 -9.72
CA ALA A 258 -2.29 6.71 -9.69
C ALA A 258 -1.03 7.44 -10.13
N ASP A 259 -1.20 8.47 -10.95
CA ASP A 259 -0.14 9.38 -11.38
C ASP A 259 -0.42 10.78 -10.84
N GLU A 260 0.56 11.33 -10.11
CA GLU A 260 0.43 12.60 -9.38
C GLU A 260 0.33 13.81 -10.32
N GLY A 261 0.82 13.70 -11.56
CA GLY A 261 1.21 14.87 -12.34
C GLY A 261 2.58 15.42 -11.92
N ASP A 262 3.06 16.37 -12.70
CA ASP A 262 4.42 16.90 -12.61
C ASP A 262 4.58 18.04 -11.59
N GLY A 263 3.47 18.48 -10.97
CA GLY A 263 3.40 19.57 -10.01
C GLY A 263 3.58 20.95 -10.63
N THR A 264 3.47 21.08 -11.95
CA THR A 264 3.72 22.33 -12.68
C THR A 264 2.41 23.01 -13.05
N ALA A 265 2.14 24.16 -12.43
CA ALA A 265 0.91 24.93 -12.70
C ALA A 265 0.81 25.49 -14.13
N ALA A 266 1.91 25.52 -14.89
CA ALA A 266 1.93 26.11 -16.24
C ALA A 266 1.34 25.18 -17.33
N ASN A 267 1.26 23.89 -17.06
CA ASN A 267 0.77 22.85 -17.97
C ASN A 267 -0.27 21.94 -17.29
N ASP A 268 -0.85 22.41 -16.20
CA ASP A 268 -1.91 21.70 -15.51
C ASP A 268 -3.09 21.44 -16.45
N GLY A 269 -3.76 20.30 -16.28
CA GLY A 269 -4.85 19.89 -17.17
C GLY A 269 -4.45 19.39 -18.57
N THR A 270 -3.18 19.46 -18.96
CA THR A 270 -2.73 19.00 -20.30
C THR A 270 -2.16 17.59 -20.32
N SER A 271 -1.72 17.09 -19.16
CA SER A 271 -1.11 15.77 -19.00
C SER A 271 -2.04 14.66 -19.48
N LYS A 272 -1.48 13.72 -20.24
CA LYS A 272 -2.17 12.51 -20.72
C LYS A 272 -1.94 11.29 -19.83
N THR A 273 -1.09 11.42 -18.82
CA THR A 273 -0.71 10.33 -17.92
C THR A 273 -1.17 10.56 -16.48
N SER A 274 -1.41 11.82 -16.09
CA SER A 274 -1.96 12.19 -14.77
C SER A 274 -3.35 11.61 -14.58
N GLY A 275 -3.68 11.17 -13.36
CA GLY A 275 -4.98 10.54 -13.07
C GLY A 275 -4.81 9.07 -12.70
N LEU A 276 -5.76 8.23 -13.11
CA LEU A 276 -5.75 6.80 -12.77
C LEU A 276 -5.45 5.96 -14.00
N GLN A 277 -4.30 5.31 -14.02
CA GLN A 277 -3.87 4.43 -15.10
C GLN A 277 -4.35 3.01 -14.85
N LYS A 278 -4.97 2.37 -15.84
CA LYS A 278 -5.27 0.94 -15.83
C LYS A 278 -4.25 0.19 -16.67
N TRP A 279 -3.61 -0.79 -16.06
CA TRP A 279 -2.63 -1.67 -16.67
C TRP A 279 -3.13 -3.10 -16.69
N VAL A 280 -2.95 -3.78 -17.83
CA VAL A 280 -3.33 -5.18 -18.01
C VAL A 280 -2.13 -6.06 -18.35
N LEU A 281 -2.02 -7.22 -17.73
CA LEU A 281 -0.93 -8.16 -17.97
C LEU A 281 -1.28 -9.06 -19.16
N ILE A 282 -0.56 -8.91 -20.26
CA ILE A 282 -0.74 -9.69 -21.49
C ILE A 282 0.58 -10.39 -21.82
N ASN A 283 0.57 -11.72 -21.84
CA ASN A 283 1.74 -12.55 -22.14
C ASN A 283 2.98 -12.19 -21.29
N GLY A 284 2.78 -11.92 -20.00
CA GLY A 284 3.86 -11.58 -19.07
C GLY A 284 4.35 -10.13 -19.14
N THR A 285 3.76 -9.29 -19.99
CA THR A 285 4.10 -7.86 -20.11
C THR A 285 2.89 -6.99 -19.74
N TRP A 286 3.06 -6.02 -18.85
CA TRP A 286 2.03 -5.06 -18.52
C TRP A 286 1.88 -4.05 -19.66
N GLN A 287 0.63 -3.80 -20.05
CA GLN A 287 0.28 -2.83 -21.08
C GLN A 287 -0.69 -1.82 -20.49
N LEU A 288 -0.44 -0.53 -20.73
CA LEU A 288 -1.39 0.53 -20.38
C LEU A 288 -2.62 0.39 -21.26
N ALA A 289 -3.77 0.12 -20.66
CA ALA A 289 -5.04 0.07 -21.38
C ALA A 289 -5.56 1.50 -21.65
N TYR A 290 -5.64 2.31 -20.59
CA TYR A 290 -6.08 3.71 -20.66
C TYR A 290 -5.78 4.46 -19.37
N VAL A 291 -5.98 5.78 -19.42
CA VAL A 291 -5.89 6.70 -18.28
C VAL A 291 -7.26 7.34 -18.06
N LEU A 292 -7.82 7.15 -16.87
CA LEU A 292 -9.07 7.76 -16.44
C LEU A 292 -8.78 9.15 -15.87
N GLN A 293 -9.42 10.17 -16.46
CA GLN A 293 -9.23 11.58 -16.08
C GLN A 293 -10.55 12.37 -16.02
N ASN A 294 -11.59 11.89 -16.69
CA ASN A 294 -12.85 12.59 -16.81
C ASN A 294 -13.47 12.82 -15.42
N GLY A 295 -13.94 14.04 -15.15
CA GLY A 295 -14.44 14.44 -13.83
C GLY A 295 -13.38 14.83 -12.79
N LEU A 296 -12.08 14.61 -13.04
CA LEU A 296 -11.02 15.13 -12.14
C LEU A 296 -10.88 16.65 -12.24
N ASN A 297 -11.32 17.26 -13.35
CA ASN A 297 -11.17 18.68 -13.63
C ASN A 297 -9.71 19.14 -13.51
N LEU A 298 -8.78 18.38 -14.09
CA LEU A 298 -7.35 18.67 -14.05
C LEU A 298 -7.06 20.11 -14.51
N GLY A 299 -6.26 20.86 -13.76
CA GLY A 299 -5.92 22.27 -14.00
C GLY A 299 -7.06 23.27 -13.74
N GLN A 300 -8.25 22.81 -13.35
CA GLN A 300 -9.35 23.71 -13.00
C GLN A 300 -9.34 24.01 -11.50
N GLN A 301 -9.18 25.29 -11.17
CA GLN A 301 -9.21 25.75 -9.79
C GLN A 301 -10.59 25.56 -9.16
N TYR A 302 -10.61 25.16 -7.89
CA TYR A 302 -11.82 25.14 -7.07
C TYR A 302 -11.68 26.01 -5.83
N ASN A 303 -12.81 26.57 -5.40
CA ASN A 303 -12.87 27.44 -4.24
C ASN A 303 -12.96 26.64 -2.94
N VAL A 304 -12.12 26.98 -1.97
CA VAL A 304 -12.19 26.44 -0.61
C VAL A 304 -12.68 27.55 0.32
N PRO A 305 -13.78 27.34 1.09
CA PRO A 305 -14.27 28.34 2.03
C PRO A 305 -13.19 28.80 3.01
N ASN A 306 -13.09 30.12 3.21
CA ASN A 306 -12.09 30.78 4.07
C ASN A 306 -10.62 30.61 3.62
N TYR A 307 -10.38 30.10 2.41
CA TYR A 307 -9.06 30.04 1.80
C TYR A 307 -8.86 31.22 0.83
N PRO A 308 -7.66 31.83 0.75
CA PRO A 308 -7.42 32.93 -0.18
C PRO A 308 -7.63 32.49 -1.64
N ALA A 309 -8.54 33.17 -2.35
CA ALA A 309 -8.89 32.81 -3.73
C ALA A 309 -7.67 32.84 -4.70
N THR A 310 -6.68 33.68 -4.43
CA THR A 310 -5.42 33.74 -5.19
C THR A 310 -4.55 32.49 -5.05
N LEU A 311 -4.84 31.64 -4.07
CA LEU A 311 -4.15 30.39 -3.80
C LEU A 311 -5.01 29.17 -4.15
N ASN A 312 -6.22 29.36 -4.71
CA ASN A 312 -7.14 28.27 -5.01
C ASN A 312 -6.41 27.12 -5.73
N PRO A 313 -6.51 25.89 -5.22
CA PRO A 313 -5.85 24.75 -5.81
C PRO A 313 -6.62 24.25 -7.04
N ALA A 314 -5.89 23.63 -7.95
CA ALA A 314 -6.43 22.83 -9.04
C ALA A 314 -5.89 21.39 -8.95
N PRO A 315 -6.65 20.36 -9.31
CA PRO A 315 -6.14 18.99 -9.37
C PRO A 315 -5.07 18.84 -10.44
N ASP A 316 -3.96 18.16 -10.12
CA ASP A 316 -2.90 17.84 -11.08
C ASP A 316 -2.87 16.35 -11.47
N GLY A 317 -3.41 15.51 -10.59
CA GLY A 317 -3.45 14.06 -10.74
C GLY A 317 -3.95 13.40 -9.46
N LEU A 318 -3.48 12.18 -9.20
CA LEU A 318 -3.88 11.36 -8.06
C LEU A 318 -2.66 10.88 -7.25
N ARG A 319 -2.85 10.78 -5.93
CA ARG A 319 -1.87 10.26 -4.98
C ARG A 319 -2.27 8.87 -4.49
N ASN A 320 -2.61 8.75 -3.21
CA ASN A 320 -2.98 7.48 -2.59
C ASN A 320 -4.31 6.99 -3.12
N ILE A 321 -4.38 5.68 -3.36
CA ILE A 321 -5.57 5.00 -3.87
C ILE A 321 -5.87 3.75 -3.06
N THR A 322 -7.15 3.39 -3.03
CA THR A 322 -7.62 2.07 -2.64
C THR A 322 -8.79 1.68 -3.54
N GLY A 323 -9.14 0.40 -3.60
CA GLY A 323 -10.20 -0.05 -4.48
C GLY A 323 -10.85 -1.34 -4.03
N ARG A 324 -12.03 -1.60 -4.61
CA ARG A 324 -12.73 -2.87 -4.52
C ARG A 324 -13.12 -3.33 -5.91
N VAL A 325 -13.10 -4.64 -6.11
CA VAL A 325 -13.81 -5.26 -7.23
C VAL A 325 -15.18 -5.69 -6.73
N ASN A 326 -16.20 -5.28 -7.47
CA ASN A 326 -17.60 -5.52 -7.17
C ASN A 326 -18.04 -6.86 -7.76
N THR A 327 -19.12 -7.43 -7.21
CA THR A 327 -19.64 -8.74 -7.63
C THR A 327 -20.21 -8.75 -9.05
N ASP A 328 -20.49 -7.57 -9.62
CA ASP A 328 -21.01 -7.40 -10.97
C ASP A 328 -19.91 -7.25 -12.05
N GLY A 329 -18.64 -7.36 -11.66
CA GLY A 329 -17.50 -7.22 -12.57
C GLY A 329 -17.04 -5.77 -12.79
N THR A 330 -17.59 -4.81 -12.05
CA THR A 330 -17.05 -3.45 -11.97
C THR A 330 -15.97 -3.34 -10.88
N VAL A 331 -15.25 -2.23 -10.87
CA VAL A 331 -14.23 -1.87 -9.89
C VAL A 331 -14.54 -0.46 -9.41
N THR A 332 -14.66 -0.26 -8.11
CA THR A 332 -14.73 1.08 -7.52
C THR A 332 -13.35 1.44 -6.98
N ILE A 333 -12.82 2.60 -7.36
CA ILE A 333 -11.53 3.15 -6.89
C ILE A 333 -11.76 4.48 -6.18
N TRP A 334 -11.20 4.62 -4.99
CA TRP A 334 -11.11 5.88 -4.26
C TRP A 334 -9.69 6.40 -4.32
N ALA A 335 -9.55 7.71 -4.50
CA ALA A 335 -8.27 8.35 -4.64
C ALA A 335 -8.22 9.74 -4.00
N ILE A 336 -7.04 10.12 -3.55
CA ILE A 336 -6.75 11.47 -3.09
C ILE A 336 -6.14 12.26 -4.24
N THR A 337 -6.65 13.45 -4.55
CA THR A 337 -6.06 14.30 -5.58
C THR A 337 -4.74 14.91 -5.12
N SER A 338 -3.80 15.03 -6.05
CA SER A 338 -2.70 16.00 -5.95
C SER A 338 -3.17 17.35 -6.45
N THR A 339 -2.42 18.39 -6.11
CA THR A 339 -2.78 19.77 -6.39
C THR A 339 -1.61 20.56 -6.97
N VAL A 340 -1.97 21.57 -7.76
CA VAL A 340 -1.13 22.68 -8.16
C VAL A 340 -1.80 23.98 -7.76
N SER A 341 -1.00 24.97 -7.36
CA SER A 341 -1.46 26.31 -6.98
C SER A 341 -0.28 27.28 -6.93
N ALA A 342 -0.59 28.55 -6.59
CA ALA A 342 0.39 29.59 -6.34
C ALA A 342 0.93 29.61 -4.88
N SER A 343 0.57 28.64 -4.02
CA SER A 343 0.89 28.66 -2.57
C SER A 343 2.36 28.43 -2.22
N GLY A 344 3.20 28.05 -3.21
CA GLY A 344 4.62 27.75 -3.03
C GLY A 344 4.89 26.38 -2.40
N ASP A 345 3.96 25.86 -1.59
CA ASP A 345 3.96 24.48 -1.09
C ASP A 345 2.61 23.82 -1.37
N GLN A 346 2.50 23.28 -2.59
CA GLN A 346 1.28 22.58 -3.04
C GLN A 346 0.98 21.31 -2.22
N GLY A 347 1.93 20.81 -1.41
CA GLY A 347 1.71 19.68 -0.51
C GLY A 347 0.80 19.99 0.67
N ALA A 348 0.58 21.28 0.93
CA ALA A 348 -0.26 21.81 2.00
C ALA A 348 -1.63 22.31 1.51
N ASP A 349 -1.85 22.34 0.21
CA ASP A 349 -3.12 22.81 -0.34
C ASP A 349 -4.26 21.86 0.06
N PRO A 350 -5.45 22.38 0.37
CA PRO A 350 -6.63 21.55 0.51
C PRO A 350 -6.86 20.78 -0.79
N ASN A 351 -7.08 19.48 -0.69
CA ASN A 351 -7.28 18.57 -1.81
C ASN A 351 -8.62 17.83 -1.72
N GLN A 352 -8.87 16.90 -2.64
CA GLN A 352 -10.15 16.22 -2.75
C GLN A 352 -9.99 14.70 -2.62
N LEU A 353 -10.99 14.07 -1.99
CA LEU A 353 -11.25 12.65 -2.11
C LEU A 353 -12.21 12.45 -3.27
N VAL A 354 -11.82 11.61 -4.23
CA VAL A 354 -12.63 11.27 -5.40
C VAL A 354 -12.88 9.77 -5.47
N THR A 355 -13.95 9.40 -6.16
CA THR A 355 -14.28 8.00 -6.50
C THR A 355 -14.56 7.86 -7.99
N ILE A 356 -14.30 6.70 -8.56
CA ILE A 356 -14.68 6.32 -9.92
C ILE A 356 -15.04 4.85 -9.96
N ASP A 357 -16.00 4.50 -10.82
CA ASP A 357 -16.28 3.11 -11.20
C ASP A 357 -15.71 2.83 -12.60
N ASP A 358 -15.04 1.69 -12.74
CA ASP A 358 -14.52 1.13 -13.99
C ASP A 358 -15.08 -0.27 -14.21
N VAL A 359 -15.10 -0.74 -15.45
CA VAL A 359 -15.42 -2.12 -15.80
C VAL A 359 -14.14 -2.97 -15.81
N LEU A 360 -14.02 -3.95 -14.91
CA LEU A 360 -12.78 -4.72 -14.72
C LEU A 360 -12.24 -5.32 -16.03
N ALA A 361 -13.11 -5.93 -16.82
CA ALA A 361 -12.75 -6.59 -18.08
C ALA A 361 -12.47 -5.62 -19.24
N ASN A 362 -12.80 -4.33 -19.12
CA ASN A 362 -12.66 -3.38 -20.20
C ASN A 362 -11.19 -3.03 -20.46
N THR A 363 -10.77 -3.10 -21.72
CA THR A 363 -9.47 -2.63 -22.22
C THR A 363 -9.61 -1.60 -23.34
N ASP A 364 -10.83 -1.16 -23.67
CA ASP A 364 -11.10 -0.20 -24.74
C ASP A 364 -11.16 1.23 -24.15
N PRO A 365 -10.24 2.13 -24.56
CA PRO A 365 -10.23 3.52 -24.09
C PRO A 365 -11.49 4.30 -24.48
N SER A 366 -12.18 3.92 -25.57
CA SER A 366 -13.40 4.60 -26.00
C SER A 366 -14.60 4.32 -25.09
N VAL A 367 -14.62 3.12 -24.49
CA VAL A 367 -15.61 2.75 -23.47
C VAL A 367 -15.28 3.45 -22.15
N ALA A 368 -14.00 3.42 -21.76
CA ALA A 368 -13.52 4.05 -20.53
C ALA A 368 -13.71 5.59 -20.53
N ALA A 369 -13.79 6.22 -21.70
CA ALA A 369 -14.06 7.65 -21.82
C ALA A 369 -15.43 8.06 -21.24
N GLY A 370 -16.37 7.13 -21.07
CA GLY A 370 -17.66 7.36 -20.42
C GLY A 370 -17.61 7.32 -18.89
N GLU A 371 -16.53 6.79 -18.30
CA GLU A 371 -16.34 6.74 -16.84
C GLU A 371 -15.97 8.14 -16.32
N GLN A 372 -16.35 8.44 -15.08
CA GLN A 372 -16.20 9.77 -14.51
C GLN A 372 -15.89 9.70 -13.02
N PHE A 373 -14.91 10.51 -12.59
CA PHE A 373 -14.68 10.79 -11.19
C PHE A 373 -15.79 11.64 -10.58
N GLN A 374 -16.13 11.32 -9.34
CA GLN A 374 -17.01 12.10 -8.48
C GLN A 374 -16.23 12.55 -7.25
N VAL A 375 -16.37 13.82 -6.88
CA VAL A 375 -15.79 14.35 -5.63
C VAL A 375 -16.69 13.91 -4.47
N LEU A 376 -16.12 13.15 -3.54
CA LEU A 376 -16.79 12.75 -2.29
C LEU A 376 -16.58 13.77 -1.19
N ARG A 377 -15.39 14.39 -1.15
CA ARG A 377 -15.04 15.40 -0.14
C ARG A 377 -13.98 16.35 -0.66
N THR A 378 -14.11 17.62 -0.29
CA THR A 378 -13.06 18.64 -0.41
C THR A 378 -12.54 18.95 0.99
N ALA A 379 -11.22 18.92 1.19
CA ALA A 379 -10.58 19.33 2.43
C ALA A 379 -10.91 20.79 2.76
N ALA A 380 -11.14 21.10 4.03
CA ALA A 380 -11.36 22.48 4.45
C ALA A 380 -10.04 23.26 4.50
N TYR A 381 -10.13 24.58 4.68
CA TYR A 381 -8.95 25.39 4.97
C TYR A 381 -8.25 24.89 6.25
N GLY A 382 -6.94 24.65 6.17
CA GLY A 382 -6.14 24.07 7.26
C GLY A 382 -6.11 22.55 7.26
N GLU A 383 -6.77 21.89 6.30
CA GLU A 383 -6.79 20.45 6.14
C GLU A 383 -6.15 20.02 4.82
N VAL A 384 -5.63 18.79 4.83
CA VAL A 384 -5.17 18.09 3.63
C VAL A 384 -5.40 16.60 3.84
N LEU A 385 -6.07 15.97 2.89
CA LEU A 385 -6.30 14.53 2.89
C LEU A 385 -5.02 13.84 2.43
N ARG A 386 -4.53 12.89 3.23
CA ARG A 386 -3.22 12.26 2.99
C ARG A 386 -3.32 10.85 2.44
N GLY A 387 -4.26 10.04 2.92
CA GLY A 387 -4.41 8.65 2.49
C GLY A 387 -5.86 8.19 2.53
N ILE A 388 -6.12 7.08 1.85
CA ILE A 388 -7.42 6.40 1.84
C ILE A 388 -7.17 4.91 1.85
N ALA A 389 -7.91 4.19 2.70
CA ALA A 389 -7.91 2.74 2.80
C ALA A 389 -9.25 2.30 3.40
N PHE A 390 -9.57 1.02 3.27
CA PHE A 390 -10.67 0.46 4.04
C PHE A 390 -10.35 0.43 5.54
N THR A 391 -11.38 0.48 6.38
CA THR A 391 -11.22 0.42 7.84
C THR A 391 -10.80 -0.98 8.30
N PRO A 392 -10.06 -1.09 9.41
CA PRO A 392 -9.79 -2.38 10.04
C PRO A 392 -11.06 -3.18 10.28
N GLY A 393 -11.02 -4.49 10.05
CA GLY A 393 -12.16 -5.39 10.23
C GLY A 393 -13.12 -5.39 9.05
N THR A 394 -12.94 -4.50 8.07
CA THR A 394 -13.47 -4.77 6.74
C THR A 394 -12.82 -6.05 6.24
N THR A 395 -13.63 -7.05 5.94
CA THR A 395 -13.22 -8.08 5.02
C THR A 395 -13.06 -7.37 3.69
N ALA A 396 -11.90 -6.75 3.44
CA ALA A 396 -11.55 -6.31 2.11
C ALA A 396 -11.88 -7.50 1.20
N PRO A 397 -12.79 -7.35 0.20
CA PRO A 397 -13.10 -8.45 -0.68
C PRO A 397 -11.75 -8.93 -1.22
N ALA A 398 -11.45 -10.20 -0.99
CA ALA A 398 -10.16 -10.77 -1.31
C ALA A 398 -9.82 -10.36 -2.74
N ALA A 399 -8.64 -9.76 -2.94
CA ALA A 399 -8.22 -9.27 -4.23
C ALA A 399 -8.54 -10.32 -5.30
N PRO A 400 -9.33 -9.99 -6.34
CA PRO A 400 -9.62 -10.96 -7.38
C PRO A 400 -8.32 -11.50 -7.97
N ALA A 401 -8.33 -12.74 -8.45
CA ALA A 401 -7.16 -13.61 -8.62
C ALA A 401 -6.59 -14.29 -7.37
N SER A 402 -7.33 -14.28 -6.26
CA SER A 402 -7.09 -15.20 -5.15
C SER A 402 -8.23 -16.20 -5.01
N ILE A 403 -7.89 -17.44 -4.67
CA ILE A 403 -8.82 -18.32 -3.98
C ILE A 403 -8.85 -17.82 -2.55
N SER A 404 -9.95 -17.20 -2.12
CA SER A 404 -10.10 -16.82 -0.70
C SER A 404 -10.49 -18.03 0.12
N VAL A 405 -10.17 -18.03 1.41
CA VAL A 405 -10.59 -19.05 2.37
C VAL A 405 -11.24 -18.39 3.58
N VAL A 406 -12.39 -18.91 3.99
CA VAL A 406 -13.12 -18.49 5.20
C VAL A 406 -13.34 -19.72 6.09
N SER A 407 -13.18 -19.56 7.41
CA SER A 407 -13.50 -20.58 8.41
C SER A 407 -14.79 -20.20 9.15
N SER A 408 -15.64 -21.18 9.45
CA SER A 408 -16.76 -21.00 10.37
C SER A 408 -16.28 -20.92 11.82
N GLY A 409 -17.16 -20.49 12.72
CA GLY A 409 -16.99 -20.77 14.15
C GLY A 409 -16.89 -22.28 14.41
N LEU A 410 -16.16 -22.66 15.47
CA LEU A 410 -16.04 -24.04 15.89
C LEU A 410 -17.07 -24.39 16.97
N THR A 411 -17.78 -25.50 16.79
CA THR A 411 -18.74 -26.04 17.75
C THR A 411 -18.17 -27.30 18.41
N TYR A 412 -18.16 -27.32 19.74
CA TYR A 412 -17.69 -28.48 20.49
C TYR A 412 -18.73 -29.61 20.52
N SER A 413 -18.32 -30.81 20.12
CA SER A 413 -19.12 -32.04 20.21
C SER A 413 -18.66 -32.89 21.39
N ARG A 414 -19.50 -33.02 22.42
CA ARG A 414 -19.23 -33.88 23.59
C ARG A 414 -19.13 -35.37 23.22
N ARG A 415 -19.80 -35.80 22.15
CA ARG A 415 -19.83 -37.21 21.71
C ARG A 415 -18.49 -37.63 21.10
N THR A 416 -17.90 -36.77 20.28
CA THR A 416 -16.66 -37.05 19.56
C THR A 416 -15.44 -36.41 20.22
N GLN A 417 -15.65 -35.57 21.25
CA GLN A 417 -14.63 -34.78 21.92
C GLN A 417 -13.81 -33.91 20.94
N THR A 418 -14.48 -33.37 19.91
CA THR A 418 -13.86 -32.53 18.88
C THR A 418 -14.57 -31.19 18.72
N PHE A 419 -13.81 -30.20 18.28
CA PHE A 419 -14.28 -28.90 17.82
C PHE A 419 -14.47 -28.94 16.31
N ASN A 420 -15.71 -28.75 15.85
CA ASN A 420 -16.09 -28.96 14.45
C ASN A 420 -16.52 -27.66 13.79
N GLY A 421 -16.10 -27.47 12.55
CA GLY A 421 -16.49 -26.33 11.72
C GLY A 421 -16.37 -26.66 10.24
N THR A 422 -16.38 -25.61 9.43
CA THR A 422 -16.27 -25.69 7.97
C THR A 422 -15.25 -24.68 7.49
N VAL A 423 -14.44 -25.07 6.52
CA VAL A 423 -13.65 -24.13 5.71
C VAL A 423 -14.23 -24.06 4.30
N THR A 424 -14.30 -22.86 3.76
CA THR A 424 -14.87 -22.58 2.43
C THR A 424 -13.85 -21.84 1.61
N ILE A 425 -13.54 -22.35 0.42
CA ILE A 425 -12.80 -21.61 -0.59
C ILE A 425 -13.74 -20.93 -1.57
N THR A 426 -13.40 -19.73 -2.05
CA THR A 426 -14.11 -19.03 -3.13
C THR A 426 -13.15 -18.74 -4.27
N ASN A 427 -13.50 -19.11 -5.49
CA ASN A 427 -12.74 -18.68 -6.66
C ASN A 427 -13.08 -17.21 -6.97
N ASN A 428 -12.26 -16.26 -6.50
CA ASN A 428 -12.39 -14.85 -6.87
C ASN A 428 -11.55 -14.51 -8.12
N GLY A 429 -11.05 -15.52 -8.85
CA GLY A 429 -10.41 -15.33 -10.15
C GLY A 429 -11.42 -15.06 -11.26
N SER A 430 -10.93 -14.62 -12.42
CA SER A 430 -11.72 -14.41 -13.64
C SER A 430 -11.80 -15.65 -14.53
N SER A 431 -11.11 -16.73 -14.17
CA SER A 431 -11.10 -18.01 -14.87
C SER A 431 -11.48 -19.17 -13.95
N ALA A 432 -11.94 -20.26 -14.55
CA ALA A 432 -12.24 -21.48 -13.83
C ALA A 432 -10.94 -22.08 -13.26
N ILE A 433 -10.97 -22.50 -11.99
CA ILE A 433 -9.88 -23.24 -11.35
C ILE A 433 -10.21 -24.72 -11.32
N THR A 434 -9.23 -25.58 -11.54
CA THR A 434 -9.40 -27.04 -11.49
C THR A 434 -8.53 -27.61 -10.38
N GLY A 435 -9.14 -28.40 -9.50
CA GLY A 435 -8.49 -29.00 -8.36
C GLY A 435 -7.45 -30.06 -8.72
N PRO A 436 -6.69 -30.55 -7.72
CA PRO A 436 -7.05 -30.48 -6.31
C PRO A 436 -6.71 -29.13 -5.65
N TYR A 437 -7.49 -28.74 -4.64
CA TYR A 437 -7.12 -27.66 -3.73
C TYR A 437 -7.34 -28.08 -2.28
N TYR A 438 -6.43 -27.66 -1.42
CA TYR A 438 -6.38 -27.93 0.00
C TYR A 438 -6.40 -26.63 0.80
N VAL A 439 -6.96 -26.67 2.00
CA VAL A 439 -6.76 -25.64 3.02
C VAL A 439 -5.81 -26.21 4.07
N LEU A 440 -4.64 -25.60 4.18
CA LEU A 440 -3.58 -25.92 5.12
C LEU A 440 -3.72 -25.05 6.37
N PHE A 441 -3.46 -25.62 7.54
CA PHE A 441 -3.58 -24.94 8.83
C PHE A 441 -2.19 -24.63 9.39
N SER A 442 -1.69 -23.42 9.13
CA SER A 442 -0.42 -22.93 9.68
C SER A 442 -0.62 -22.36 11.09
N GLY A 443 0.39 -22.48 11.95
CA GLY A 443 0.34 -21.92 13.30
C GLY A 443 -0.75 -22.52 14.20
N LEU A 444 -1.12 -23.78 13.96
CA LEU A 444 -2.11 -24.48 14.79
C LEU A 444 -1.67 -24.50 16.26
N THR A 445 -2.57 -24.13 17.19
CA THR A 445 -2.29 -24.12 18.63
C THR A 445 -1.62 -25.43 19.08
N ASN A 446 -0.55 -25.33 19.88
CA ASN A 446 0.19 -26.49 20.35
C ASN A 446 -0.72 -27.47 21.12
N GLY A 447 -0.62 -28.76 20.80
CA GLY A 447 -1.48 -29.81 21.38
C GLY A 447 -2.81 -30.03 20.65
N VAL A 448 -3.17 -29.18 19.68
CA VAL A 448 -4.36 -29.36 18.83
C VAL A 448 -4.01 -30.21 17.61
N THR A 449 -4.88 -31.15 17.27
CA THR A 449 -4.71 -32.04 16.11
C THR A 449 -5.94 -31.98 15.20
N LEU A 450 -5.73 -31.87 13.90
CA LEU A 450 -6.79 -32.02 12.89
C LEU A 450 -7.07 -33.51 12.67
N THR A 451 -8.25 -33.98 13.05
CA THR A 451 -8.59 -35.41 13.11
C THR A 451 -9.14 -35.97 11.80
N ASN A 452 -9.68 -35.11 10.93
CA ASN A 452 -10.25 -35.47 9.64
C ASN A 452 -9.43 -34.94 8.45
N GLY A 453 -8.16 -34.65 8.69
CA GLY A 453 -7.25 -34.07 7.69
C GLY A 453 -6.16 -35.03 7.21
N ILE A 454 -5.33 -34.49 6.33
CA ILE A 454 -4.10 -35.10 5.83
C ILE A 454 -2.92 -34.20 6.17
N THR A 455 -1.70 -34.65 5.91
CA THR A 455 -0.53 -33.78 5.85
C THR A 455 -0.28 -33.38 4.40
N HIS A 456 -0.21 -32.08 4.14
CA HIS A 456 0.13 -31.52 2.83
C HIS A 456 1.17 -30.42 3.01
N ASN A 457 2.29 -30.53 2.29
CA ASN A 457 3.46 -29.63 2.44
C ASN A 457 3.93 -29.45 3.89
N GLY A 458 3.89 -30.53 4.68
CA GLY A 458 4.32 -30.52 6.08
C GLY A 458 3.33 -29.89 7.07
N LEU A 459 2.16 -29.42 6.62
CA LEU A 459 1.11 -28.87 7.47
C LEU A 459 -0.13 -29.77 7.49
N PRO A 460 -0.92 -29.77 8.59
CA PRO A 460 -2.27 -30.35 8.58
C PRO A 460 -3.13 -29.65 7.53
N ALA A 461 -3.93 -30.40 6.78
CA ALA A 461 -4.75 -29.86 5.71
C ALA A 461 -6.03 -30.67 5.47
N VAL A 462 -7.03 -30.03 4.87
CA VAL A 462 -8.23 -30.69 4.31
C VAL A 462 -8.32 -30.41 2.82
N GLN A 463 -8.70 -31.41 2.01
CA GLN A 463 -9.03 -31.18 0.61
C GLN A 463 -10.39 -30.48 0.53
N VAL A 464 -10.45 -29.35 -0.18
CA VAL A 464 -11.67 -28.56 -0.36
C VAL A 464 -12.20 -28.65 -1.80
N LEU A 465 -11.31 -28.84 -2.78
CA LEU A 465 -11.69 -29.15 -4.16
C LEU A 465 -10.97 -30.42 -4.62
N GLY A 466 -11.71 -31.40 -5.12
CA GLY A 466 -11.17 -32.67 -5.60
C GLY A 466 -10.38 -32.52 -6.90
N ALA A 467 -9.49 -33.48 -7.20
CA ALA A 467 -8.78 -33.53 -8.47
C ALA A 467 -9.75 -33.59 -9.66
N GLY A 468 -9.58 -32.70 -10.63
CA GLY A 468 -10.47 -32.60 -11.80
C GLY A 468 -11.81 -31.91 -11.56
N ALA A 469 -12.14 -31.54 -10.31
CA ALA A 469 -13.30 -30.71 -10.03
C ALA A 469 -13.00 -29.24 -10.34
N THR A 470 -13.97 -28.53 -10.91
CA THR A 470 -13.77 -27.15 -11.36
C THR A 470 -14.66 -26.20 -10.55
N LEU A 471 -14.09 -25.06 -10.12
CA LEU A 471 -14.86 -23.91 -9.60
C LEU A 471 -14.81 -22.78 -10.62
N GLN A 472 -15.98 -22.36 -11.10
CA GLN A 472 -16.10 -21.15 -11.91
C GLN A 472 -15.87 -19.89 -11.06
N PRO A 473 -15.56 -18.74 -11.68
CA PRO A 473 -15.54 -17.45 -10.99
C PRO A 473 -16.78 -17.23 -10.11
N GLY A 474 -16.56 -16.81 -8.87
CA GLY A 474 -17.60 -16.59 -7.85
C GLY A 474 -18.14 -17.85 -7.16
N GLN A 475 -17.75 -19.05 -7.61
CA GLN A 475 -18.19 -20.29 -6.98
C GLN A 475 -17.35 -20.65 -5.75
N THR A 476 -17.98 -21.40 -4.84
CA THR A 476 -17.37 -21.86 -3.60
C THR A 476 -17.32 -23.38 -3.50
N ALA A 477 -16.29 -23.91 -2.85
CA ALA A 477 -16.27 -25.28 -2.34
C ALA A 477 -15.98 -25.29 -0.85
N SER A 478 -16.49 -26.28 -0.12
CA SER A 478 -16.35 -26.35 1.34
C SER A 478 -15.96 -27.73 1.82
N ALA A 479 -15.20 -27.78 2.91
CA ALA A 479 -14.85 -29.01 3.62
C ALA A 479 -15.08 -28.85 5.11
N ALA A 480 -15.55 -29.91 5.76
CA ALA A 480 -15.64 -29.96 7.22
C ALA A 480 -14.24 -30.05 7.83
N VAL A 481 -14.07 -29.45 9.01
CA VAL A 481 -12.85 -29.56 9.83
C VAL A 481 -13.23 -30.04 11.23
N SER A 482 -12.40 -30.91 11.80
CA SER A 482 -12.58 -31.46 13.13
C SER A 482 -11.25 -31.46 13.87
N PHE A 483 -11.18 -30.71 14.96
CA PHE A 483 -9.98 -30.59 15.77
C PHE A 483 -10.17 -31.29 17.12
N SER A 484 -9.20 -32.07 17.56
CA SER A 484 -9.10 -32.52 18.94
C SER A 484 -8.18 -31.60 19.72
N ASP A 485 -8.67 -31.07 20.83
CA ASP A 485 -7.87 -30.31 21.80
C ASP A 485 -8.19 -30.82 23.21
N PRO A 486 -7.30 -31.63 23.82
CA PRO A 486 -7.51 -32.17 25.16
C PRO A 486 -7.37 -31.11 26.26
N SER A 487 -6.80 -29.94 25.96
CA SER A 487 -6.55 -28.86 26.92
C SER A 487 -7.65 -27.80 26.98
N PHE A 488 -8.61 -27.84 26.05
CA PHE A 488 -9.63 -26.80 25.88
C PHE A 488 -9.03 -25.38 25.73
N ALA A 489 -7.85 -25.29 25.12
CA ALA A 489 -7.24 -24.02 24.77
C ALA A 489 -7.98 -23.35 23.60
N VAL A 490 -7.71 -22.07 23.38
CA VAL A 490 -8.21 -21.39 22.18
C VAL A 490 -7.50 -21.97 20.95
N ILE A 491 -8.27 -22.53 20.03
CA ILE A 491 -7.77 -23.07 18.76
C ILE A 491 -7.54 -21.90 17.80
N ASN A 492 -6.28 -21.57 17.56
CA ASN A 492 -5.84 -20.58 16.59
C ASN A 492 -5.14 -21.29 15.43
N TYR A 493 -5.31 -20.75 14.22
CA TYR A 493 -4.56 -21.13 13.02
C TYR A 493 -4.73 -20.05 11.95
N THR A 494 -3.82 -20.03 10.98
CA THR A 494 -3.94 -19.27 9.74
C THR A 494 -4.25 -20.22 8.59
N PRO A 495 -5.44 -20.15 7.96
CA PRO A 495 -5.78 -20.98 6.82
C PRO A 495 -5.05 -20.49 5.56
N ILE A 496 -4.45 -21.41 4.81
CA ILE A 496 -3.72 -21.13 3.57
C ILE A 496 -4.25 -22.06 2.48
N VAL A 497 -4.57 -21.52 1.29
CA VAL A 497 -4.97 -22.36 0.15
C VAL A 497 -3.71 -22.88 -0.55
N GLY A 498 -3.63 -24.19 -0.76
CA GLY A 498 -2.59 -24.85 -1.56
C GLY A 498 -3.19 -25.74 -2.65
N GLN A 499 -2.45 -25.97 -3.73
CA GLN A 499 -2.83 -26.86 -4.82
C GLN A 499 -2.15 -28.21 -4.69
#